data_AF-A0A3C0HUE0-F1
#
_entry.id   AF-A0A3C0HUE0-F1
#
_cell.length_a   1.000
_cell.length_b   1.000
_cell.length_c   1.000
_cell.angle_alpha   90.00
_cell.angle_beta   90.00
_cell.angle_gamma   90.00
#
_symmetry.space_group_name_H-M   'P 1'
#
loop_
_entity.id
_entity.type
_entity.pdbx_description
1 polymer ?
#
loop_
_entity_poly.entity_id
_entity_poly.type
_entity_poly.pdbx_seq_one_letter_code
_entity_poly.pdbx_strand_id
1 'polypeptide(L)'
;MITGPEVDITASNRPAEHEQRVRTVVAVVTNDHAGVVAGKQGEVERVDVERDPLFPDVDVGPVGVSLAANLDVGDLVVVTSVGEDRLDAGLSWCRHVRRLSRPRPIASNDATPRSFRSTRTLFAQGRRRTYDRRMTMAPDNLDNRLVLNHEYGERSFPHEEWRWLRANEPVHMTDAENVQPFWAITKHRHITEISSQPDVFSSAAGNIILFRKDQMDVIADESNPFNQMRVIISMDPPDHRTFRKVASGFFTPRGITRLDEIVTDTATLMMDRLAEHGDEPVDFVELVAQRHPLRVLCTILGVPEADEDRLLELTSQLFAFDDPDVGRPGEDRFAASAELGMEFFTMFNTIIEDRRANPRDDLASLLANATLENGEPMGLVETLGYYLIVFNAGHDTTRHSLSGAMAAFLDHPEEFARLKADPSLIKTAVEEIVRWTAPVNYMKRTALRDYQLDDTLIREGEAVAMFYGAANRDEEVFDDPDRFDVGRTPNRHLGFGWAEHYCLGAHLAKASIAALLEQMVERIDSIEPAGDRSVVSASFVHGYKHLPVRVHWSS
;
A
#
# COMPACT_ATOMS: atom_id res chain seq x y z
N MET A 1 43.99 27.88 1.72
CA MET A 1 45.04 28.68 1.06
C MET A 1 44.78 28.64 -0.43
N ILE A 2 44.86 29.78 -1.15
CA ILE A 2 45.15 29.91 -2.60
C ILE A 2 44.09 29.29 -3.57
N THR A 3 43.62 29.89 -4.68
CA THR A 3 43.42 31.28 -5.20
C THR A 3 42.38 31.21 -6.35
N GLY A 4 41.91 32.34 -6.89
CA GLY A 4 41.15 32.42 -8.17
C GLY A 4 41.97 32.01 -9.42
N PRO A 5 41.41 32.09 -10.65
CA PRO A 5 40.73 33.27 -11.23
C PRO A 5 39.30 32.96 -11.75
N GLU A 6 38.56 33.80 -12.48
CA GLU A 6 38.37 35.27 -12.64
C GLU A 6 37.60 35.48 -13.97
N VAL A 7 36.55 36.31 -13.90
CA VAL A 7 35.67 36.98 -14.89
C VAL A 7 36.30 37.22 -16.29
N ASP A 8 35.61 37.17 -17.45
CA ASP A 8 34.63 38.13 -18.04
C ASP A 8 34.19 37.58 -19.44
N ILE A 9 33.11 37.93 -20.17
CA ILE A 9 32.02 38.95 -20.13
C ILE A 9 30.67 38.22 -20.49
N THR A 10 29.50 38.75 -20.88
CA THR A 10 28.99 40.06 -21.36
C THR A 10 27.50 40.22 -20.99
N ALA A 11 26.95 41.45 -21.00
CA ALA A 11 25.51 41.72 -21.02
C ALA A 11 25.09 42.56 -22.25
N SER A 12 23.94 42.29 -22.87
CA SER A 12 23.44 43.07 -24.03
C SER A 12 21.91 43.28 -24.06
N ASN A 13 21.47 44.31 -23.33
CA ASN A 13 20.32 45.19 -23.60
C ASN A 13 18.93 44.62 -24.00
N ARG A 14 18.01 44.65 -23.01
CA ARG A 14 16.59 45.10 -23.08
C ARG A 14 15.54 44.21 -23.80
N PRO A 15 14.23 44.39 -23.49
CA PRO A 15 13.61 44.52 -22.15
C PRO A 15 12.25 43.78 -21.99
N ALA A 16 11.75 43.66 -20.74
CA ALA A 16 10.43 43.14 -20.35
C ALA A 16 10.22 41.61 -20.61
N GLU A 17 9.34 40.89 -19.91
CA GLU A 17 8.25 41.28 -18.99
C GLU A 17 8.49 40.85 -17.52
N HIS A 18 7.48 40.97 -16.64
CA HIS A 18 7.61 40.79 -15.19
C HIS A 18 7.46 39.34 -14.71
N GLU A 19 8.50 38.77 -14.09
CA GLU A 19 8.35 37.71 -13.08
C GLU A 19 8.28 38.33 -11.67
N GLN A 20 7.21 38.05 -10.91
CA GLN A 20 7.18 38.31 -9.47
C GLN A 20 7.73 37.09 -8.71
N ARG A 21 8.97 37.20 -8.21
CA ARG A 21 9.54 36.21 -7.30
C ARG A 21 8.91 36.32 -5.90
N VAL A 22 7.88 35.53 -5.64
CA VAL A 22 7.36 35.30 -4.29
C VAL A 22 8.43 34.55 -3.48
N ARG A 23 8.78 35.08 -2.29
CA ARG A 23 9.61 34.38 -1.30
C ARG A 23 8.73 34.00 -0.11
N THR A 24 8.38 32.72 0.00
CA THR A 24 7.75 32.18 1.20
C THR A 24 8.82 31.93 2.26
N VAL A 25 8.67 32.51 3.44
CA VAL A 25 9.46 32.16 4.63
C VAL A 25 8.51 31.47 5.60
N VAL A 26 8.86 30.25 6.01
CA VAL A 26 8.13 29.50 7.03
C VAL A 26 8.96 29.51 8.30
N ALA A 27 8.43 30.09 9.37
CA ALA A 27 9.02 30.04 10.71
C ALA A 27 8.18 29.09 11.58
N VAL A 28 8.80 28.04 12.10
CA VAL A 28 8.19 27.15 13.10
C VAL A 28 8.72 27.55 14.47
N VAL A 29 7.81 27.84 15.39
CA VAL A 29 8.16 28.15 16.78
C VAL A 29 7.78 26.97 17.65
N THR A 30 8.75 26.10 17.94
CA THR A 30 8.66 25.17 19.07
C THR A 30 8.98 25.92 20.36
N ASN A 31 8.35 25.56 21.47
CA ASN A 31 8.50 26.26 22.75
C ASN A 31 8.79 25.26 23.88
N ASP A 32 10.02 24.77 23.91
CA ASP A 32 10.47 23.84 24.93
C ASP A 32 10.83 24.52 26.25
N HIS A 33 10.57 23.80 27.35
CA HIS A 33 10.94 24.11 28.74
C HIS A 33 10.27 25.32 29.42
N ALA A 34 9.12 25.03 30.06
CA ALA A 34 8.83 25.36 31.46
C ALA A 34 9.02 26.81 31.95
N GLY A 35 7.99 27.65 31.80
CA GLY A 35 7.95 28.97 32.48
C GLY A 35 6.62 29.72 32.38
N VAL A 36 5.58 29.33 33.13
CA VAL A 36 4.33 30.11 33.18
C VAL A 36 4.52 31.39 34.00
N VAL A 37 4.70 32.52 33.30
CA VAL A 37 4.67 33.86 33.88
C VAL A 37 3.47 34.62 33.33
N ALA A 38 2.56 35.05 34.20
CA ALA A 38 1.31 35.70 33.81
C ALA A 38 1.52 37.19 33.45
N GLY A 39 1.88 37.44 32.18
CA GLY A 39 1.87 38.80 31.59
C GLY A 39 0.47 39.41 31.50
N LYS A 40 0.39 40.74 31.50
CA LYS A 40 -0.89 41.48 31.34
C LYS A 40 -1.16 41.79 29.87
N GLN A 41 -2.44 42.00 29.55
CA GLN A 41 -2.89 42.40 28.22
C GLN A 41 -2.22 43.70 27.75
N GLY A 42 -1.60 43.69 26.57
CA GLY A 42 -1.34 44.89 25.77
C GLY A 42 0.12 45.24 25.46
N GLU A 43 1.11 44.51 25.97
CA GLU A 43 2.52 44.75 25.66
C GLU A 43 3.02 43.87 24.50
N VAL A 44 3.95 44.40 23.70
CA VAL A 44 4.61 43.71 22.59
C VAL A 44 6.05 43.46 23.01
N GLU A 45 6.39 42.21 23.33
CA GLU A 45 7.78 41.83 23.57
C GLU A 45 8.54 41.70 22.23
N ARG A 46 9.82 42.07 22.25
CA ARG A 46 10.75 41.74 21.17
C ARG A 46 11.30 40.35 21.40
N VAL A 47 11.22 39.51 20.38
CA VAL A 47 12.01 38.27 20.29
C VAL A 47 13.21 38.58 19.42
N ASP A 48 14.41 38.47 19.98
CA ASP A 48 15.65 38.53 19.19
C ASP A 48 15.83 37.17 18.49
N VAL A 49 16.11 37.20 17.18
CA VAL A 49 16.27 36.02 16.33
C VAL A 49 17.75 35.82 16.05
N GLU A 50 18.31 34.66 16.37
CA GLU A 50 19.70 34.34 16.03
C GLU A 50 19.89 34.21 14.51
N ARG A 51 21.08 34.58 14.02
CA ARG A 51 21.38 34.62 12.58
C ARG A 51 21.82 33.24 12.07
N ASP A 52 21.18 32.77 11.01
CA ASP A 52 21.61 31.59 10.26
C ASP A 52 23.02 31.82 9.65
N PRO A 53 24.03 30.99 9.99
CA PRO A 53 25.38 31.12 9.45
C PRO A 53 25.50 30.85 7.95
N LEU A 54 24.48 30.29 7.29
CA LEU A 54 24.45 30.07 5.84
C LEU A 54 24.11 31.35 5.05
N PHE A 55 23.47 32.34 5.66
CA PHE A 55 22.97 33.56 4.98
C PHE A 55 23.29 34.86 5.74
N PRO A 56 24.58 35.21 5.95
CA PRO A 56 25.02 36.30 6.82
C PRO A 56 24.58 37.72 6.39
N ASP A 57 24.24 37.91 5.11
CA ASP A 57 23.91 39.21 4.51
C ASP A 57 22.39 39.52 4.45
N VAL A 58 21.54 38.69 5.08
CA VAL A 58 20.09 38.94 5.15
C VAL A 58 19.74 39.74 6.41
N ASP A 59 19.37 41.00 6.24
CA ASP A 59 18.94 41.86 7.35
C ASP A 59 17.46 41.62 7.70
N VAL A 60 17.22 40.92 8.81
CA VAL A 60 15.88 40.57 9.27
C VAL A 60 15.35 41.69 10.18
N GLY A 61 14.53 42.58 9.61
CA GLY A 61 13.89 43.68 10.35
C GLY A 61 12.98 43.20 11.48
N PRO A 62 12.72 44.03 12.51
CA PRO A 62 12.00 43.61 13.71
C PRO A 62 10.54 43.23 13.43
N VAL A 63 10.20 41.97 13.68
CA VAL A 63 8.84 41.43 13.54
C VAL A 63 8.00 41.78 14.76
N GLY A 64 6.86 42.44 14.56
CA GLY A 64 5.89 42.73 15.63
C GLY A 64 4.81 41.66 15.72
N VAL A 65 4.78 40.89 16.81
CA VAL A 65 3.73 39.90 17.08
C VAL A 65 2.58 40.54 17.87
N SER A 66 1.34 40.23 17.51
CA SER A 66 0.15 40.62 18.29
C SER A 66 -0.66 39.37 18.64
N LEU A 67 -0.65 39.00 19.93
CA LEU A 67 -1.36 37.84 20.43
C LEU A 67 -2.88 38.07 20.41
N ALA A 68 -3.56 37.35 19.52
CA ALA A 68 -5.01 37.20 19.60
C ALA A 68 -5.39 36.36 20.83
N ALA A 69 -6.39 36.79 21.60
CA ALA A 69 -6.81 36.07 22.79
C ALA A 69 -7.50 34.74 22.43
N ASN A 70 -7.13 33.69 23.17
CA ASN A 70 -7.59 32.30 23.06
C ASN A 70 -7.05 31.56 21.82
N LEU A 71 -5.78 31.14 21.91
CA LEU A 71 -5.24 29.97 21.23
C LEU A 71 -5.01 28.89 22.31
N ASP A 72 -5.29 27.63 21.98
CA ASP A 72 -4.96 26.48 22.83
C ASP A 72 -3.69 25.79 22.32
N VAL A 73 -3.14 24.84 23.07
CA VAL A 73 -1.89 24.15 22.70
C VAL A 73 -2.09 23.30 21.44
N GLY A 74 -1.50 23.73 20.32
CA GLY A 74 -1.51 23.01 19.04
C GLY A 74 -1.68 23.89 17.78
N ASP A 75 -2.08 25.16 17.92
CA ASP A 75 -2.38 26.03 16.78
C ASP A 75 -1.10 26.51 16.02
N LEU A 76 -0.91 26.04 14.78
CA LEU A 76 0.14 26.51 13.86
C LEU A 76 -0.25 27.86 13.22
N VAL A 77 0.55 28.91 13.45
CA VAL A 77 0.30 30.25 12.91
C VAL A 77 1.29 30.60 11.78
N VAL A 78 0.86 30.43 10.53
CA VAL A 78 1.63 30.84 9.35
C VAL A 78 1.42 32.33 9.06
N VAL A 79 2.49 33.12 9.07
CA VAL A 79 2.45 34.56 8.74
C VAL A 79 3.31 34.84 7.49
N THR A 80 2.65 35.00 6.34
CA THR A 80 3.32 35.44 5.11
C THR A 80 3.49 36.96 5.07
N SER A 81 4.74 37.43 5.14
CA SER A 81 5.08 38.81 4.81
C SER A 81 5.26 38.97 3.30
N VAL A 82 4.62 39.98 2.72
CA VAL A 82 4.91 40.45 1.35
C VAL A 82 5.55 41.82 1.50
N GLY A 83 6.79 41.97 1.03
CA GLY A 83 7.51 43.24 1.10
C GLY A 83 6.87 44.29 0.21
N GLU A 84 6.22 45.28 0.81
CA GLU A 84 5.77 46.47 0.08
C GLU A 84 6.96 47.39 -0.22
N ASP A 85 7.02 47.87 -1.47
CA ASP A 85 7.63 49.17 -1.75
C ASP A 85 6.72 49.91 -2.76
N ARG A 86 6.37 51.15 -2.43
CA ARG A 86 5.40 52.04 -3.11
C ARG A 86 3.93 51.59 -3.19
N LEU A 87 3.18 52.00 -2.17
CA LEU A 87 1.78 52.42 -2.30
C LEU A 87 1.64 53.57 -3.33
N ASP A 88 0.66 53.46 -4.24
CA ASP A 88 -0.33 54.53 -4.42
C ASP A 88 -1.63 54.03 -5.10
N ALA A 89 -2.75 54.66 -4.75
CA ALA A 89 -4.07 54.60 -5.40
C ALA A 89 -4.72 53.23 -5.80
N GLY A 90 -5.54 52.64 -4.90
CA GLY A 90 -6.83 52.06 -5.35
C GLY A 90 -7.41 50.79 -4.69
N LEU A 91 -8.59 50.97 -4.04
CA LEU A 91 -9.70 50.01 -3.87
C LEU A 91 -9.60 48.81 -2.88
N SER A 92 -10.47 48.88 -1.86
CA SER A 92 -11.20 47.80 -1.16
C SER A 92 -10.44 46.59 -0.57
N TRP A 93 -10.37 46.57 0.76
CA TRP A 93 -10.05 45.38 1.57
C TRP A 93 -11.10 44.26 1.41
N CYS A 94 -10.69 43.10 0.90
CA CYS A 94 -11.48 41.86 0.98
C CYS A 94 -11.14 41.06 2.25
N ARG A 95 -11.98 41.16 3.29
CA ARG A 95 -11.93 40.20 4.41
C ARG A 95 -12.60 38.88 4.00
N HIS A 96 -11.83 37.79 3.95
CA HIS A 96 -12.36 36.44 3.87
C HIS A 96 -11.70 35.52 4.92
N VAL A 97 -12.31 35.46 6.10
CA VAL A 97 -12.03 34.43 7.12
C VAL A 97 -13.22 33.47 7.13
N ARG A 98 -13.07 32.30 6.51
CA ARG A 98 -14.11 31.24 6.55
C ARG A 98 -13.98 30.44 7.84
N ARG A 99 -14.82 30.75 8.83
CA ARG A 99 -15.08 29.82 9.95
C ARG A 99 -15.92 28.64 9.45
N LEU A 100 -15.31 27.46 9.33
CA LEU A 100 -16.08 26.21 9.31
C LEU A 100 -16.82 26.08 10.64
N SER A 101 -18.15 26.12 10.58
CA SER A 101 -18.99 26.29 11.76
C SER A 101 -19.65 24.97 12.13
N ARG A 102 -19.18 24.33 13.21
CA ARG A 102 -19.89 23.19 13.83
C ARG A 102 -21.33 23.62 14.19
N PRO A 103 -22.37 22.82 13.91
CA PRO A 103 -23.74 23.13 14.32
C PRO A 103 -23.83 23.17 15.85
N ARG A 104 -24.52 24.19 16.39
CA ARG A 104 -24.70 24.35 17.84
C ARG A 104 -25.87 23.49 18.35
N PRO A 105 -25.77 22.92 19.57
CA PRO A 105 -26.90 22.27 20.22
C PRO A 105 -27.99 23.30 20.60
N ILE A 106 -29.25 22.87 20.54
CA ILE A 106 -30.40 23.66 20.99
C ILE A 106 -30.62 23.39 22.49
N ALA A 107 -30.71 24.46 23.29
CA ALA A 107 -30.97 24.37 24.73
C ALA A 107 -32.46 24.12 25.03
N SER A 108 -32.72 23.50 26.19
CA SER A 108 -34.03 23.03 26.63
C SER A 108 -35.05 24.12 26.93
N ASN A 109 -36.33 23.77 26.82
CA ASN A 109 -37.40 24.38 27.62
C ASN A 109 -38.46 23.31 27.94
N ASP A 110 -39.11 23.39 29.09
CA ASP A 110 -39.81 22.25 29.71
C ASP A 110 -41.14 21.83 29.05
N ALA A 111 -41.29 20.52 28.80
CA ALA A 111 -42.58 19.82 28.73
C ALA A 111 -42.39 18.30 28.93
N THR A 112 -42.81 17.76 30.08
CA THR A 112 -42.82 16.31 30.35
C THR A 112 -44.25 15.73 30.28
N PRO A 113 -44.45 14.40 30.33
CA PRO A 113 -44.28 13.58 29.12
C PRO A 113 -45.54 12.80 28.75
N ARG A 114 -45.62 12.27 27.52
CA ARG A 114 -46.60 11.24 27.15
C ARG A 114 -45.92 10.03 26.52
N SER A 115 -46.05 8.89 27.21
CA SER A 115 -45.54 7.60 26.78
C SER A 115 -46.22 7.11 25.49
N PHE A 116 -45.43 6.61 24.54
CA PHE A 116 -45.88 5.59 23.61
C PHE A 116 -45.11 4.29 23.85
N ARG A 117 -45.82 3.16 23.76
CA ARG A 117 -45.33 1.84 24.16
C ARG A 117 -44.65 1.14 22.98
N SER A 118 -43.76 0.20 23.30
CA SER A 118 -43.28 -0.79 22.34
C SER A 118 -44.43 -1.66 21.83
N THR A 119 -44.50 -1.85 20.51
CA THR A 119 -45.37 -2.83 19.86
C THR A 119 -44.55 -3.99 19.30
N ARG A 120 -44.27 -4.98 20.16
CA ARG A 120 -44.04 -6.35 19.70
C ARG A 120 -45.33 -6.84 19.04
N THR A 121 -45.27 -7.22 17.76
CA THR A 121 -46.35 -7.97 17.10
C THR A 121 -45.76 -9.14 16.31
N LEU A 122 -46.01 -10.35 16.78
CA LEU A 122 -45.68 -11.59 16.07
C LEU A 122 -46.79 -11.94 15.07
N PHE A 123 -46.48 -12.17 13.79
CA PHE A 123 -47.19 -13.06 12.87
C PHE A 123 -46.30 -13.36 11.64
N ALA A 124 -46.33 -14.52 10.97
CA ALA A 124 -46.52 -15.90 11.43
C ALA A 124 -46.11 -16.91 10.32
N GLN A 125 -45.51 -18.04 10.72
CA GLN A 125 -45.57 -19.36 10.07
C GLN A 125 -45.36 -19.45 8.53
N GLY A 126 -44.09 -19.40 8.09
CA GLY A 126 -43.66 -19.91 6.77
C GLY A 126 -42.96 -21.26 6.89
N ARG A 127 -43.60 -22.34 6.42
CA ARG A 127 -43.12 -23.76 6.31
C ARG A 127 -41.65 -24.04 6.67
N ARG A 128 -41.41 -24.69 7.82
CA ARG A 128 -40.13 -25.39 8.07
C ARG A 128 -39.93 -26.50 7.03
N ARG A 129 -38.98 -26.32 6.11
CA ARG A 129 -38.27 -27.45 5.48
C ARG A 129 -37.19 -27.91 6.46
N THR A 130 -37.23 -29.17 6.87
CA THR A 130 -36.16 -29.80 7.65
C THR A 130 -35.00 -30.12 6.73
N TYR A 131 -34.05 -29.20 6.60
CA TYR A 131 -32.70 -29.56 6.15
C TYR A 131 -32.01 -30.26 7.31
N ASP A 132 -31.70 -31.55 7.15
CA ASP A 132 -30.81 -32.29 8.05
C ASP A 132 -29.35 -31.92 7.73
N ARG A 133 -29.03 -30.63 7.88
CA ARG A 133 -27.65 -30.16 7.88
C ARG A 133 -27.13 -30.43 9.28
N ARG A 134 -26.33 -31.49 9.43
CA ARG A 134 -25.56 -31.71 10.66
C ARG A 134 -24.75 -30.43 10.92
N MET A 135 -25.11 -29.69 11.96
CA MET A 135 -24.36 -28.50 12.36
C MET A 135 -23.04 -28.96 12.97
N THR A 136 -22.03 -29.17 12.12
CA THR A 136 -20.64 -29.03 12.53
C THR A 136 -20.50 -27.64 13.11
N MET A 137 -20.16 -27.52 14.39
CA MET A 137 -19.95 -26.22 15.00
C MET A 137 -18.85 -25.46 14.25
N ALA A 138 -18.94 -24.13 14.26
CA ALA A 138 -17.87 -23.28 13.78
C ALA A 138 -16.58 -23.55 14.58
N PRO A 139 -15.39 -23.40 13.97
CA PRO A 139 -14.13 -23.41 14.70
C PRO A 139 -14.12 -22.36 15.82
N ASP A 140 -13.49 -22.68 16.95
CA ASP A 140 -13.26 -21.69 18.00
C ASP A 140 -12.38 -20.55 17.46
N ASN A 141 -12.69 -19.31 17.85
CA ASN A 141 -12.01 -18.07 17.42
C ASN A 141 -12.11 -17.73 15.90
N LEU A 142 -13.03 -18.36 15.15
CA LEU A 142 -13.23 -18.19 13.69
C LEU A 142 -13.04 -16.74 13.19
N ASP A 143 -13.83 -15.80 13.67
CA ASP A 143 -13.83 -14.40 13.22
C ASP A 143 -12.45 -13.75 13.30
N ASN A 144 -11.75 -13.96 14.43
CA ASN A 144 -10.43 -13.42 14.69
C ASN A 144 -9.36 -14.08 13.81
N ARG A 145 -9.44 -15.41 13.61
CA ARG A 145 -8.57 -16.19 12.72
C ARG A 145 -8.56 -15.67 11.29
N LEU A 146 -9.66 -15.04 10.82
CA LEU A 146 -9.75 -14.51 9.47
C LEU A 146 -8.92 -13.23 9.25
N VAL A 147 -8.67 -12.40 10.28
CA VAL A 147 -8.19 -11.02 10.08
C VAL A 147 -7.14 -10.50 11.07
N LEU A 148 -6.94 -11.10 12.25
CA LEU A 148 -5.98 -10.57 13.23
C LEU A 148 -4.53 -10.88 12.86
N ASN A 149 -3.69 -9.85 12.78
CA ASN A 149 -2.30 -9.93 12.33
C ASN A 149 -1.43 -10.92 13.15
N HIS A 150 -1.62 -11.02 14.47
CA HIS A 150 -0.88 -11.98 15.30
C HIS A 150 -1.27 -13.44 15.05
N GLU A 151 -2.56 -13.72 14.78
CA GLU A 151 -3.05 -15.05 14.41
C GLU A 151 -2.42 -15.54 13.09
N TYR A 152 -2.09 -14.64 12.16
CA TYR A 152 -1.33 -14.96 10.96
C TYR A 152 0.17 -15.18 11.25
N GLY A 153 0.77 -14.38 12.14
CA GLY A 153 2.16 -14.55 12.57
C GLY A 153 2.42 -15.87 13.30
N GLU A 154 1.53 -16.26 14.22
CA GLU A 154 1.69 -17.46 15.06
C GLU A 154 1.33 -18.77 14.33
N ARG A 155 0.37 -18.74 13.40
CA ARG A 155 -0.29 -19.97 12.89
C ARG A 155 -0.47 -19.99 11.37
N SER A 156 -0.07 -18.93 10.67
CA SER A 156 -0.28 -18.74 9.23
C SER A 156 -1.76 -18.82 8.81
N PHE A 157 -2.00 -18.98 7.52
CA PHE A 157 -3.32 -18.94 6.88
C PHE A 157 -4.37 -19.86 7.56
N PRO A 158 -5.60 -19.36 7.81
CA PRO A 158 -6.69 -20.11 8.44
C PRO A 158 -7.38 -21.07 7.46
N HIS A 159 -6.62 -22.05 6.94
CA HIS A 159 -7.10 -22.98 5.91
C HIS A 159 -8.21 -23.92 6.39
N GLU A 160 -8.24 -24.33 7.66
CA GLU A 160 -9.29 -25.20 8.19
C GLU A 160 -10.61 -24.45 8.35
N GLU A 161 -10.52 -23.21 8.81
CA GLU A 161 -11.61 -22.26 8.98
C GLU A 161 -12.22 -21.87 7.64
N TRP A 162 -11.39 -21.57 6.63
CA TRP A 162 -11.87 -21.35 5.27
C TRP A 162 -12.52 -22.60 4.66
N ARG A 163 -11.98 -23.80 4.91
CA ARG A 163 -12.61 -25.07 4.47
C ARG A 163 -13.98 -25.26 5.12
N TRP A 164 -14.10 -24.94 6.41
CA TRP A 164 -15.39 -24.95 7.12
C TRP A 164 -16.36 -23.93 6.52
N LEU A 165 -15.91 -22.70 6.25
CA LEU A 165 -16.73 -21.63 5.66
C LEU A 165 -17.24 -22.01 4.26
N ARG A 166 -16.36 -22.47 3.34
CA ARG A 166 -16.79 -22.92 2.00
C ARG A 166 -17.86 -24.03 2.06
N ALA A 167 -17.79 -24.93 3.03
CA ALA A 167 -18.76 -26.01 3.21
C ALA A 167 -20.07 -25.56 3.91
N ASN A 168 -19.99 -24.61 4.85
CA ASN A 168 -21.08 -24.25 5.76
C ASN A 168 -21.66 -22.86 5.52
N GLU A 169 -20.83 -21.83 5.48
CA GLU A 169 -21.23 -20.43 5.48
C GLU A 169 -20.28 -19.63 4.56
N PRO A 170 -20.41 -19.75 3.21
CA PRO A 170 -19.44 -19.19 2.27
C PRO A 170 -19.49 -17.65 2.17
N VAL A 171 -20.57 -17.06 2.68
CA VAL A 171 -20.84 -15.63 2.83
C VAL A 171 -21.22 -15.41 4.31
N HIS A 172 -20.23 -15.10 5.13
CA HIS A 172 -20.31 -15.12 6.59
C HIS A 172 -20.12 -13.71 7.17
N MET A 173 -20.92 -13.32 8.18
CA MET A 173 -20.75 -12.02 8.85
C MET A 173 -19.72 -12.17 9.98
N THR A 174 -18.58 -11.49 9.84
CA THR A 174 -17.46 -11.53 10.77
C THR A 174 -17.44 -10.28 11.66
N ASP A 175 -17.43 -10.46 12.98
CA ASP A 175 -17.32 -9.40 14.02
C ASP A 175 -16.08 -9.62 14.88
N ALA A 176 -14.90 -9.48 14.24
CA ALA A 176 -13.60 -9.70 14.86
C ALA A 176 -13.18 -8.57 15.83
N GLU A 177 -12.34 -8.91 16.81
CA GLU A 177 -11.84 -7.97 17.81
C GLU A 177 -11.15 -6.77 17.16
N ASN A 178 -11.52 -5.57 17.61
CA ASN A 178 -10.95 -4.30 17.13
C ASN A 178 -11.06 -4.06 15.60
N VAL A 179 -11.85 -4.82 14.82
CA VAL A 179 -12.07 -4.60 13.37
C VAL A 179 -13.54 -4.22 13.11
N GLN A 180 -13.85 -3.42 12.08
CA GLN A 180 -15.25 -3.14 11.71
C GLN A 180 -15.90 -4.38 11.08
N PRO A 181 -17.16 -4.75 11.41
CA PRO A 181 -17.79 -5.95 10.87
C PRO A 181 -17.86 -5.99 9.34
N PHE A 182 -17.69 -7.17 8.76
CA PHE A 182 -17.64 -7.36 7.31
C PHE A 182 -18.16 -8.74 6.89
N TRP A 183 -18.62 -8.86 5.64
CA TRP A 183 -18.93 -10.14 5.01
C TRP A 183 -17.65 -10.82 4.51
N ALA A 184 -17.22 -11.91 5.16
CA ALA A 184 -16.19 -12.80 4.68
C ALA A 184 -16.71 -13.66 3.52
N ILE A 185 -16.10 -13.52 2.35
CA ILE A 185 -16.44 -14.27 1.13
C ILE A 185 -15.32 -15.26 0.84
N THR A 186 -15.63 -16.56 0.87
CA THR A 186 -14.61 -17.63 0.80
C THR A 186 -14.67 -18.50 -0.46
N LYS A 187 -15.71 -18.38 -1.29
CA LYS A 187 -15.84 -19.12 -2.55
C LYS A 187 -15.44 -18.32 -3.77
N HIS A 188 -14.83 -19.04 -4.72
CA HIS A 188 -14.34 -18.53 -5.99
C HIS A 188 -15.43 -17.83 -6.79
N ARG A 189 -16.58 -18.50 -6.99
CA ARG A 189 -17.70 -17.93 -7.76
C ARG A 189 -18.18 -16.58 -7.20
N HIS A 190 -18.36 -16.48 -5.88
CA HIS A 190 -18.79 -15.24 -5.23
C HIS A 190 -17.78 -14.11 -5.40
N ILE A 191 -16.49 -14.38 -5.22
CA ILE A 191 -15.44 -13.38 -5.44
C ILE A 191 -15.44 -12.89 -6.89
N THR A 192 -15.57 -13.79 -7.88
CA THR A 192 -15.64 -13.37 -9.29
C THR A 192 -16.90 -12.56 -9.62
N GLU A 193 -18.03 -12.88 -9.01
CA GLU A 193 -19.31 -12.17 -9.16
C GLU A 193 -19.22 -10.74 -8.59
N ILE A 194 -18.72 -10.60 -7.35
CA ILE A 194 -18.50 -9.31 -6.67
C ILE A 194 -17.50 -8.45 -7.44
N SER A 195 -16.34 -9.01 -7.79
CA SER A 195 -15.26 -8.30 -8.49
C SER A 195 -15.66 -7.80 -9.89
N SER A 196 -16.69 -8.40 -10.49
CA SER A 196 -17.19 -8.03 -11.83
C SER A 196 -18.22 -6.89 -11.80
N GLN A 197 -18.61 -6.38 -10.63
CA GLN A 197 -19.66 -5.38 -10.45
C GLN A 197 -19.18 -4.14 -9.68
N PRO A 198 -18.26 -3.31 -10.23
CA PRO A 198 -17.76 -2.11 -9.57
C PRO A 198 -18.83 -1.00 -9.38
N ASP A 199 -19.99 -1.10 -10.03
CA ASP A 199 -21.17 -0.25 -9.77
C ASP A 199 -22.01 -0.71 -8.55
N VAL A 200 -21.65 -1.86 -7.97
CA VAL A 200 -22.25 -2.42 -6.74
C VAL A 200 -21.21 -2.44 -5.63
N PHE A 201 -20.00 -2.90 -5.90
CA PHE A 201 -18.96 -3.17 -4.92
C PHE A 201 -17.74 -2.28 -5.17
N SER A 202 -17.74 -1.14 -4.49
CA SER A 202 -16.81 -0.04 -4.67
C SER A 202 -15.44 -0.30 -4.02
N SER A 203 -14.38 0.12 -4.74
CA SER A 203 -13.00 0.22 -4.28
C SER A 203 -12.69 1.59 -3.62
N ALA A 204 -13.54 2.60 -3.82
CA ALA A 204 -13.29 3.99 -3.44
C ALA A 204 -14.16 4.51 -2.28
N ALA A 205 -15.34 3.94 -2.04
CA ALA A 205 -16.25 4.30 -0.93
C ALA A 205 -15.78 3.80 0.44
N GLY A 206 -14.56 3.29 0.53
CA GLY A 206 -13.88 2.88 1.76
C GLY A 206 -12.60 2.10 1.43
N ASN A 207 -11.73 1.95 2.43
CA ASN A 207 -10.43 1.30 2.25
C ASN A 207 -10.52 -0.12 1.69
N ILE A 208 -9.63 -0.47 0.76
CA ILE A 208 -9.48 -1.83 0.18
C ILE A 208 -8.89 -2.87 1.15
N ILE A 209 -8.45 -2.44 2.35
CA ILE A 209 -7.88 -3.28 3.42
C ILE A 209 -8.84 -3.26 4.63
N LEU A 210 -8.83 -4.32 5.45
CA LEU A 210 -9.50 -4.33 6.75
C LEU A 210 -8.54 -3.73 7.79
N PHE A 211 -8.82 -2.50 8.22
CA PHE A 211 -8.05 -1.82 9.25
C PHE A 211 -8.68 -2.00 10.64
N ARG A 212 -7.86 -1.92 11.68
CA ARG A 212 -8.33 -1.88 13.07
C ARG A 212 -9.00 -0.55 13.37
N LYS A 213 -9.94 -0.53 14.34
CA LYS A 213 -10.69 0.65 14.75
C LYS A 213 -9.76 1.75 15.29
N ASP A 214 -8.65 1.40 15.94
CA ASP A 214 -7.60 2.34 16.39
C ASP A 214 -6.69 2.89 15.28
N GLN A 215 -6.67 2.27 14.10
CA GLN A 215 -5.94 2.75 12.93
C GLN A 215 -6.79 3.71 12.07
N MET A 216 -8.12 3.67 12.23
CA MET A 216 -9.04 4.42 11.36
C MET A 216 -8.85 5.93 11.43
N ASP A 217 -8.61 6.50 12.62
CA ASP A 217 -8.41 7.95 12.79
C ASP A 217 -7.13 8.43 12.10
N VAL A 218 -6.06 7.62 12.10
CA VAL A 218 -4.77 7.94 11.44
C VAL A 218 -4.90 7.92 9.92
N ILE A 219 -5.71 7.01 9.37
CA ILE A 219 -5.92 6.84 7.93
C ILE A 219 -6.98 7.82 7.39
N ALA A 220 -7.92 8.26 8.24
CA ALA A 220 -8.92 9.28 7.92
C ALA A 220 -8.38 10.72 8.05
N ASP A 221 -7.15 10.92 8.53
CA ASP A 221 -6.57 12.26 8.60
C ASP A 221 -6.11 12.76 7.23
N GLU A 222 -6.97 13.56 6.60
CA GLU A 222 -6.67 14.29 5.35
C GLU A 222 -5.52 15.29 5.49
N SER A 223 -5.05 15.63 6.70
CA SER A 223 -3.90 16.53 6.90
C SER A 223 -2.56 15.90 6.53
N ASN A 224 -2.47 14.57 6.60
CA ASN A 224 -1.28 13.81 6.21
C ASN A 224 -1.19 13.71 4.66
N PRO A 225 -0.13 14.24 4.00
CA PRO A 225 0.03 14.15 2.55
C PRO A 225 0.06 12.72 2.00
N PHE A 226 0.47 11.73 2.82
CA PHE A 226 0.45 10.32 2.44
C PHE A 226 -0.98 9.80 2.23
N ASN A 227 -1.92 10.17 3.10
CA ASN A 227 -3.33 9.81 2.98
C ASN A 227 -4.02 10.50 1.79
N GLN A 228 -3.47 11.62 1.30
CA GLN A 228 -3.96 12.31 0.10
C GLN A 228 -3.55 11.61 -1.22
N MET A 229 -2.58 10.67 -1.20
CA MET A 229 -2.12 10.00 -2.42
C MET A 229 -3.18 9.06 -3.00
N ARG A 230 -3.83 9.48 -4.08
CA ARG A 230 -4.82 8.68 -4.81
C ARG A 230 -4.16 7.51 -5.55
N VAL A 231 -4.10 6.34 -4.91
CA VAL A 231 -3.63 5.09 -5.56
C VAL A 231 -4.74 4.45 -6.40
N ILE A 232 -4.39 3.90 -7.57
CA ILE A 232 -5.36 3.38 -8.56
C ILE A 232 -6.19 2.21 -8.01
N ILE A 233 -5.63 1.42 -7.09
CA ILE A 233 -6.30 0.26 -6.53
C ILE A 233 -7.53 0.61 -5.68
N SER A 234 -7.62 1.85 -5.17
CA SER A 234 -8.76 2.40 -4.43
C SER A 234 -9.56 3.44 -5.23
N MET A 235 -9.56 3.33 -6.56
CA MET A 235 -10.42 4.12 -7.46
C MET A 235 -11.53 3.24 -8.04
N ASP A 236 -12.67 3.85 -8.33
CA ASP A 236 -13.73 3.24 -9.15
C ASP A 236 -13.72 3.83 -10.59
N PRO A 237 -14.37 3.19 -11.57
CA PRO A 237 -14.64 3.81 -12.87
C PRO A 237 -15.49 5.09 -12.75
N PRO A 238 -15.24 6.14 -13.56
CA PRO A 238 -14.32 6.17 -14.69
C PRO A 238 -12.85 6.38 -14.31
N ASP A 239 -12.54 7.08 -13.21
CA ASP A 239 -11.18 7.47 -12.80
C ASP A 239 -10.20 6.30 -12.84
N HIS A 240 -10.57 5.15 -12.25
CA HIS A 240 -9.77 3.92 -12.28
C HIS A 240 -9.25 3.60 -13.68
N ARG A 241 -10.13 3.67 -14.69
CA ARG A 241 -9.80 3.32 -16.08
C ARG A 241 -8.89 4.37 -16.71
N THR A 242 -9.14 5.65 -16.44
CA THR A 242 -8.30 6.77 -16.92
C THR A 242 -6.86 6.64 -16.42
N PHE A 243 -6.65 6.46 -15.11
CA PHE A 243 -5.31 6.34 -14.54
C PHE A 243 -4.65 4.98 -14.85
N ARG A 244 -5.41 3.88 -14.81
CA ARG A 244 -4.88 2.55 -15.16
C ARG A 244 -4.40 2.48 -16.61
N LYS A 245 -5.08 3.17 -17.54
CA LYS A 245 -4.71 3.17 -18.96
C LYS A 245 -3.29 3.69 -19.23
N VAL A 246 -2.79 4.61 -18.41
CA VAL A 246 -1.44 5.20 -18.50
C VAL A 246 -0.37 4.10 -18.59
N ALA A 247 -0.18 3.30 -17.53
CA ALA A 247 0.84 2.26 -17.50
C ALA A 247 0.39 0.91 -18.11
N SER A 248 -0.88 0.73 -18.48
CA SER A 248 -1.39 -0.54 -19.03
C SER A 248 -0.64 -1.03 -20.26
N GLY A 249 -0.10 -0.14 -21.10
CA GLY A 249 0.74 -0.53 -22.24
C GLY A 249 2.06 -1.19 -21.82
N PHE A 250 2.69 -0.68 -20.76
CA PHE A 250 3.98 -1.14 -20.23
C PHE A 250 3.88 -2.55 -19.65
N PHE A 251 2.80 -2.87 -18.95
CA PHE A 251 2.60 -4.18 -18.33
C PHE A 251 1.91 -5.24 -19.24
N THR A 252 1.69 -4.94 -20.52
CA THR A 252 1.28 -5.98 -21.49
C THR A 252 2.39 -7.03 -21.68
N PRO A 253 2.10 -8.28 -22.13
CA PRO A 253 3.14 -9.26 -22.41
C PRO A 253 4.28 -8.75 -23.31
N ARG A 254 3.93 -7.94 -24.33
CA ARG A 254 4.90 -7.33 -25.25
C ARG A 254 5.72 -6.19 -24.60
N GLY A 255 5.18 -5.53 -23.57
CA GLY A 255 5.92 -4.57 -22.77
C GLY A 255 6.90 -5.28 -21.84
N ILE A 256 6.46 -6.34 -21.15
CA ILE A 256 7.31 -7.17 -20.27
C ILE A 256 8.46 -7.82 -21.05
N THR A 257 8.28 -8.22 -22.32
CA THR A 257 9.38 -8.72 -23.17
C THR A 257 10.55 -7.74 -23.35
N ARG A 258 10.39 -6.44 -23.06
CA ARG A 258 11.50 -5.48 -23.03
C ARG A 258 12.31 -5.52 -21.72
N LEU A 259 11.76 -6.15 -20.70
CA LEU A 259 12.32 -6.32 -19.36
C LEU A 259 12.90 -7.73 -19.18
N ASP A 260 12.74 -8.63 -20.14
CA ASP A 260 13.23 -10.01 -20.07
C ASP A 260 14.75 -10.05 -19.74
N GLU A 261 15.55 -9.14 -20.31
CA GLU A 261 16.98 -8.98 -19.96
C GLU A 261 17.15 -8.56 -18.49
N ILE A 262 16.52 -7.47 -18.04
CA ILE A 262 16.57 -6.97 -16.65
C ILE A 262 16.15 -8.05 -15.63
N VAL A 263 15.08 -8.79 -15.93
CA VAL A 263 14.55 -9.85 -15.07
C VAL A 263 15.49 -11.05 -15.04
N THR A 264 16.03 -11.48 -16.19
CA THR A 264 16.95 -12.62 -16.29
C THR A 264 18.30 -12.30 -15.65
N ASP A 265 18.87 -11.13 -15.90
CA ASP A 265 20.11 -10.66 -15.27
C ASP A 265 19.95 -10.60 -13.75
N THR A 266 18.81 -10.09 -13.26
CA THR A 266 18.52 -10.05 -11.82
C THR A 266 18.34 -11.44 -11.22
N ALA A 267 17.68 -12.37 -11.91
CA ALA A 267 17.55 -13.76 -11.46
C ALA A 267 18.91 -14.48 -11.41
N THR A 268 19.74 -14.27 -12.42
CA THR A 268 21.11 -14.80 -12.52
C THR A 268 21.97 -14.26 -11.37
N LEU A 269 21.98 -12.94 -11.16
CA LEU A 269 22.70 -12.28 -10.06
C LEU A 269 22.27 -12.80 -8.68
N MET A 270 20.99 -13.11 -8.48
CA MET A 270 20.54 -13.71 -7.21
C MET A 270 21.05 -15.15 -7.04
N MET A 271 21.09 -15.96 -8.10
CA MET A 271 21.67 -17.31 -8.01
C MET A 271 23.20 -17.30 -7.93
N ASP A 272 23.87 -16.26 -8.45
CA ASP A 272 25.32 -16.06 -8.27
C ASP A 272 25.63 -15.73 -6.80
N ARG A 273 24.93 -14.75 -6.21
CA ARG A 273 25.03 -14.43 -4.78
C ARG A 273 24.67 -15.61 -3.87
N LEU A 274 23.72 -16.44 -4.28
CA LEU A 274 23.37 -17.67 -3.57
C LEU A 274 24.52 -18.71 -3.66
N ALA A 275 25.15 -18.85 -4.83
CA ALA A 275 26.28 -19.76 -5.04
C ALA A 275 27.59 -19.32 -4.37
N GLU A 276 27.79 -18.02 -4.12
CA GLU A 276 28.93 -17.51 -3.34
C GLU A 276 29.00 -18.07 -1.91
N HIS A 277 27.88 -18.55 -1.37
CA HIS A 277 27.77 -19.19 -0.05
C HIS A 277 27.97 -20.72 -0.08
N GLY A 278 28.06 -21.34 -1.26
CA GLY A 278 28.18 -22.79 -1.43
C GLY A 278 27.03 -23.55 -0.77
N ASP A 279 27.36 -24.49 0.13
CA ASP A 279 26.41 -25.34 0.87
C ASP A 279 26.17 -24.82 2.32
N GLU A 280 26.58 -23.58 2.64
CA GLU A 280 26.34 -22.97 3.96
C GLU A 280 24.86 -22.53 4.11
N PRO A 281 24.28 -22.59 5.33
CA PRO A 281 22.94 -22.09 5.59
C PRO A 281 22.78 -20.59 5.31
N VAL A 282 21.76 -20.23 4.52
CA VAL A 282 21.42 -18.84 4.18
C VAL A 282 19.92 -18.59 4.25
N ASP A 283 19.49 -17.36 4.50
CA ASP A 283 18.07 -17.00 4.40
C ASP A 283 17.70 -16.68 2.94
N PHE A 284 16.85 -17.51 2.35
CA PHE A 284 16.39 -17.32 0.98
C PHE A 284 15.54 -16.05 0.82
N VAL A 285 14.88 -15.58 1.88
CA VAL A 285 14.07 -14.36 1.82
C VAL A 285 14.97 -13.13 1.66
N GLU A 286 15.94 -12.99 2.55
CA GLU A 286 16.84 -11.81 2.60
C GLU A 286 17.80 -11.74 1.40
N LEU A 287 18.31 -12.89 0.96
CA LEU A 287 19.34 -12.96 -0.09
C LEU A 287 18.76 -12.94 -1.52
N VAL A 288 17.57 -13.55 -1.72
CA VAL A 288 16.99 -13.76 -3.06
C VAL A 288 15.59 -13.19 -3.19
N ALA A 289 14.63 -13.68 -2.40
CA ALA A 289 13.21 -13.42 -2.67
C ALA A 289 12.82 -11.94 -2.52
N GLN A 290 13.47 -11.22 -1.61
CA GLN A 290 13.31 -9.77 -1.42
C GLN A 290 14.12 -8.97 -2.45
N ARG A 291 15.33 -9.44 -2.80
CA ARG A 291 16.29 -8.70 -3.64
C ARG A 291 15.95 -8.72 -5.13
N HIS A 292 15.40 -9.83 -5.64
CA HIS A 292 14.99 -9.91 -7.04
C HIS A 292 13.88 -8.88 -7.42
N PRO A 293 12.70 -8.85 -6.78
CA PRO A 293 11.66 -7.89 -7.14
C PRO A 293 12.07 -6.44 -6.84
N LEU A 294 12.84 -6.20 -5.78
CA LEU A 294 13.40 -4.89 -5.46
C LEU A 294 14.18 -4.33 -6.66
N ARG A 295 15.20 -5.05 -7.13
CA ARG A 295 16.05 -4.61 -8.24
C ARG A 295 15.28 -4.38 -9.54
N VAL A 296 14.34 -5.28 -9.87
CA VAL A 296 13.47 -5.14 -11.06
C VAL A 296 12.60 -3.87 -10.98
N LEU A 297 11.99 -3.61 -9.82
CA LEU A 297 11.14 -2.44 -9.61
C LEU A 297 11.94 -1.13 -9.57
N CYS A 298 13.07 -1.11 -8.86
CA CYS A 298 13.98 0.03 -8.82
C CYS A 298 14.47 0.40 -10.23
N THR A 299 14.83 -0.60 -11.04
CA THR A 299 15.26 -0.38 -12.44
C THR A 299 14.16 0.30 -13.27
N ILE A 300 12.92 -0.22 -13.26
CA ILE A 300 11.84 0.38 -14.09
C ILE A 300 11.34 1.72 -13.54
N LEU A 301 11.38 1.91 -12.21
CA LEU A 301 11.05 3.17 -11.54
C LEU A 301 12.24 4.16 -11.51
N GLY A 302 13.37 3.81 -12.13
CA GLY A 302 14.49 4.72 -12.33
C GLY A 302 15.30 5.07 -11.08
N VAL A 303 15.12 4.29 -10.01
CA VAL A 303 15.81 4.42 -8.71
C VAL A 303 17.26 3.93 -8.87
N PRO A 304 18.27 4.70 -8.42
CA PRO A 304 19.66 4.26 -8.44
C PRO A 304 19.94 3.04 -7.55
N GLU A 305 20.92 2.23 -7.92
CA GLU A 305 21.34 1.04 -7.17
C GLU A 305 21.74 1.33 -5.71
N ALA A 306 22.33 2.51 -5.47
CA ALA A 306 22.73 2.96 -4.14
C ALA A 306 21.55 3.30 -3.21
N ASP A 307 20.36 3.51 -3.77
CA ASP A 307 19.15 3.89 -3.03
C ASP A 307 18.19 2.70 -2.79
N GLU A 308 18.50 1.50 -3.33
CA GLU A 308 17.61 0.33 -3.25
C GLU A 308 17.39 -0.17 -1.81
N ASP A 309 18.45 -0.27 -1.01
CA ASP A 309 18.34 -0.60 0.42
C ASP A 309 17.53 0.44 1.18
N ARG A 310 17.71 1.74 0.88
CA ARG A 310 17.01 2.81 1.58
C ARG A 310 15.52 2.86 1.24
N LEU A 311 15.17 2.63 -0.03
CA LEU A 311 13.78 2.50 -0.47
C LEU A 311 13.09 1.27 0.16
N LEU A 312 13.82 0.15 0.27
CA LEU A 312 13.35 -1.05 0.96
C LEU A 312 13.08 -0.79 2.45
N GLU A 313 13.98 -0.12 3.16
CA GLU A 313 13.76 0.32 4.55
C GLU A 313 12.54 1.23 4.69
N LEU A 314 12.44 2.27 3.86
CA LEU A 314 11.33 3.24 3.84
C LEU A 314 9.98 2.54 3.71
N THR A 315 9.84 1.68 2.71
CA THR A 315 8.57 0.99 2.45
C THR A 315 8.24 -0.08 3.49
N SER A 316 9.23 -0.77 4.04
CA SER A 316 9.03 -1.71 5.16
C SER A 316 8.47 -0.99 6.38
N GLN A 317 9.03 0.18 6.73
CA GLN A 317 8.57 1.00 7.86
C GLN A 317 7.19 1.65 7.61
N LEU A 318 6.85 1.96 6.35
CA LEU A 318 5.53 2.49 5.97
C LEU A 318 4.41 1.43 5.99
N PHE A 319 4.68 0.19 5.59
CA PHE A 319 3.64 -0.80 5.31
C PHE A 319 3.60 -2.02 6.24
N ALA A 320 4.70 -2.40 6.89
CA ALA A 320 4.76 -3.52 7.83
C ALA A 320 4.77 -3.07 9.31
N PHE A 321 4.22 -1.90 9.62
CA PHE A 321 4.27 -1.25 10.94
C PHE A 321 3.61 -2.03 12.10
N ASP A 322 2.73 -3.00 11.80
CA ASP A 322 2.09 -3.88 12.78
C ASP A 322 2.93 -5.16 13.08
N ASP A 323 4.02 -5.41 12.33
CA ASP A 323 4.97 -6.48 12.62
C ASP A 323 5.98 -6.01 13.71
N PRO A 324 6.15 -6.79 14.79
CA PRO A 324 6.90 -6.35 15.98
C PRO A 324 8.41 -6.18 15.76
N ASP A 325 8.98 -6.75 14.70
CA ASP A 325 10.42 -6.65 14.40
C ASP A 325 10.73 -5.60 13.32
N VAL A 326 9.70 -4.95 12.74
CA VAL A 326 9.86 -3.96 11.65
C VAL A 326 9.44 -2.54 12.08
N GLY A 327 8.49 -2.41 13.02
CA GLY A 327 8.08 -1.10 13.53
C GLY A 327 9.16 -0.39 14.36
N ARG A 328 9.37 0.92 14.13
CA ARG A 328 10.29 1.74 14.93
C ARG A 328 9.87 1.78 16.41
N PRO A 329 10.71 1.38 17.38
CA PRO A 329 10.32 1.38 18.79
C PRO A 329 10.26 2.80 19.40
N GLY A 330 9.09 3.20 19.89
CA GLY A 330 8.93 4.31 20.85
C GLY A 330 8.76 5.72 20.27
N GLU A 331 8.68 5.88 18.95
CA GLU A 331 8.39 7.18 18.31
C GLU A 331 6.90 7.52 18.30
N ASP A 332 6.56 8.81 18.13
CA ASP A 332 5.21 9.21 17.76
C ASP A 332 4.90 8.70 16.35
N ARG A 333 3.93 7.79 16.26
CA ARG A 333 3.48 7.16 15.01
C ARG A 333 3.13 8.19 13.93
N PHE A 334 2.53 9.32 14.31
CA PHE A 334 2.13 10.34 13.34
C PHE A 334 3.35 11.05 12.76
N ALA A 335 4.29 11.47 13.61
CA ALA A 335 5.53 12.10 13.19
C ALA A 335 6.41 11.17 12.34
N ALA A 336 6.54 9.90 12.73
CA ALA A 336 7.31 8.90 11.99
C ALA A 336 6.73 8.63 10.60
N SER A 337 5.41 8.42 10.47
CA SER A 337 4.77 8.25 9.16
C SER A 337 4.87 9.50 8.28
N ALA A 338 4.85 10.71 8.86
CA ALA A 338 5.04 11.95 8.12
C ALA A 338 6.48 12.13 7.62
N GLU A 339 7.49 11.78 8.43
CA GLU A 339 8.90 11.78 8.02
C GLU A 339 9.14 10.83 6.84
N LEU A 340 8.73 9.57 6.98
CA LEU A 340 8.87 8.53 5.94
C LEU A 340 8.13 8.93 4.65
N GLY A 341 6.95 9.55 4.76
CA GLY A 341 6.20 10.07 3.62
C GLY A 341 6.91 11.23 2.91
N MET A 342 7.58 12.12 3.65
CA MET A 342 8.37 13.23 3.08
C MET A 342 9.68 12.77 2.44
N GLU A 343 10.34 11.73 2.98
CA GLU A 343 11.53 11.15 2.35
C GLU A 343 11.17 10.38 1.07
N PHE A 344 10.09 9.59 1.10
CA PHE A 344 9.50 8.95 -0.09
C PHE A 344 9.15 10.00 -1.16
N PHE A 345 8.47 11.09 -0.78
CA PHE A 345 8.19 12.22 -1.66
C PHE A 345 9.48 12.78 -2.29
N THR A 346 10.52 12.99 -1.49
CA THR A 346 11.78 13.61 -1.94
C THR A 346 12.53 12.74 -2.95
N MET A 347 12.64 11.44 -2.67
CA MET A 347 13.26 10.46 -3.57
C MET A 347 12.54 10.43 -4.92
N PHE A 348 11.22 10.23 -4.92
CA PHE A 348 10.49 10.08 -6.18
C PHE A 348 10.24 11.39 -6.91
N ASN A 349 10.09 12.53 -6.23
CA ASN A 349 10.03 13.83 -6.91
C ASN A 349 11.33 14.15 -7.65
N THR A 350 12.49 13.82 -7.08
CA THR A 350 13.81 13.97 -7.76
C THR A 350 13.86 13.15 -9.06
N ILE A 351 13.36 11.91 -9.03
CA ILE A 351 13.26 11.05 -10.23
C ILE A 351 12.25 11.63 -11.24
N ILE A 352 11.09 12.11 -10.79
CA ILE A 352 10.05 12.73 -11.65
C ILE A 352 10.58 13.98 -12.34
N GLU A 353 11.36 14.82 -11.65
CA GLU A 353 11.97 16.03 -12.22
C GLU A 353 13.05 15.68 -13.25
N ASP A 354 13.97 14.74 -12.95
CA ASP A 354 14.93 14.24 -13.94
C ASP A 354 14.21 13.65 -15.16
N ARG A 355 13.19 12.82 -14.98
CA ARG A 355 12.49 12.16 -16.09
C ARG A 355 11.58 13.08 -16.90
N ARG A 356 11.28 14.29 -16.41
CA ARG A 356 10.65 15.38 -17.18
C ARG A 356 11.67 16.18 -17.99
N ALA A 357 12.87 16.39 -17.46
CA ALA A 357 13.95 17.08 -18.17
C ALA A 357 14.68 16.17 -19.19
N ASN A 358 14.89 14.91 -18.82
CA ASN A 358 15.73 13.91 -19.50
C ASN A 358 14.96 12.58 -19.70
N PRO A 359 13.97 12.50 -20.61
CA PRO A 359 13.16 11.29 -20.76
C PRO A 359 13.94 10.05 -21.23
N ARG A 360 13.54 8.86 -20.75
CA ARG A 360 14.14 7.54 -21.03
C ARG A 360 13.03 6.53 -21.41
N ASP A 361 13.38 5.34 -21.92
CA ASP A 361 12.41 4.24 -22.19
C ASP A 361 12.18 3.39 -20.92
N ASP A 362 11.82 4.05 -19.82
CA ASP A 362 11.50 3.43 -18.53
C ASP A 362 10.08 3.81 -18.03
N LEU A 363 9.57 3.07 -17.04
CA LEU A 363 8.25 3.36 -16.47
C LEU A 363 8.25 4.72 -15.75
N ALA A 364 9.39 5.11 -15.17
CA ALA A 364 9.57 6.40 -14.53
C ALA A 364 9.25 7.58 -15.48
N SER A 365 9.79 7.57 -16.70
CA SER A 365 9.49 8.57 -17.74
C SER A 365 8.07 8.47 -18.28
N LEU A 366 7.50 7.28 -18.40
CA LEU A 366 6.10 7.10 -18.79
C LEU A 366 5.16 7.76 -17.76
N LEU A 367 5.42 7.56 -16.46
CA LEU A 367 4.62 8.15 -15.38
C LEU A 367 4.86 9.66 -15.24
N ALA A 368 6.11 10.11 -15.23
CA ALA A 368 6.46 11.51 -15.00
C ALA A 368 5.94 12.46 -16.10
N ASN A 369 5.79 11.95 -17.32
CA ASN A 369 5.28 12.69 -18.49
C ASN A 369 3.86 12.25 -18.93
N ALA A 370 3.14 11.50 -18.09
CA ALA A 370 1.82 11.00 -18.43
C ALA A 370 0.82 12.13 -18.73
N THR A 371 -0.01 11.92 -19.76
CA THR A 371 -1.15 12.79 -20.12
C THR A 371 -2.44 11.98 -20.01
N LEU A 372 -3.45 12.53 -19.36
CA LEU A 372 -4.75 11.90 -19.16
C LEU A 372 -5.64 12.07 -20.41
N GLU A 373 -6.77 11.36 -20.48
CA GLU A 373 -7.63 11.33 -21.69
C GLU A 373 -8.24 12.69 -22.09
N ASN A 374 -8.27 13.65 -21.17
CA ASN A 374 -8.70 15.03 -21.41
C ASN A 374 -7.61 15.92 -22.04
N GLY A 375 -6.36 15.43 -22.14
CA GLY A 375 -5.21 16.19 -22.62
C GLY A 375 -4.40 16.92 -21.54
N GLU A 376 -4.80 16.83 -20.26
CA GLU A 376 -4.06 17.42 -19.15
C GLU A 376 -2.92 16.50 -18.67
N PRO A 377 -1.79 17.04 -18.19
CA PRO A 377 -0.76 16.25 -17.51
C PRO A 377 -1.30 15.55 -16.26
N MET A 378 -0.75 14.38 -15.93
CA MET A 378 -1.02 13.71 -14.65
C MET A 378 -0.45 14.55 -13.48
N GLY A 379 -1.28 14.78 -12.46
CA GLY A 379 -0.90 15.57 -11.29
C GLY A 379 0.26 14.94 -10.50
N LEU A 380 1.00 15.75 -9.73
CA LEU A 380 2.16 15.28 -8.98
C LEU A 380 1.76 14.26 -7.90
N VAL A 381 0.64 14.48 -7.21
CA VAL A 381 0.13 13.59 -6.15
C VAL A 381 -0.29 12.24 -6.74
N GLU A 382 -1.00 12.23 -7.86
CA GLU A 382 -1.36 11.01 -8.58
C GLU A 382 -0.13 10.30 -9.16
N THR A 383 0.88 11.06 -9.63
CA THR A 383 2.15 10.49 -10.11
C THR A 383 2.87 9.77 -8.98
N LEU A 384 3.09 10.44 -7.83
CA LEU A 384 3.74 9.85 -6.65
C LEU A 384 2.97 8.64 -6.12
N GLY A 385 1.63 8.72 -6.06
CA GLY A 385 0.78 7.58 -5.72
C GLY A 385 0.92 6.41 -6.70
N TYR A 386 1.21 6.67 -7.98
CA TYR A 386 1.48 5.62 -8.98
C TYR A 386 2.84 4.94 -8.74
N TYR A 387 3.90 5.70 -8.44
CA TYR A 387 5.19 5.12 -8.04
C TYR A 387 5.03 4.27 -6.77
N LEU A 388 4.32 4.79 -5.76
CA LEU A 388 4.04 4.09 -4.49
C LEU A 388 3.34 2.75 -4.71
N ILE A 389 2.24 2.73 -5.49
CA ILE A 389 1.48 1.49 -5.71
C ILE A 389 2.21 0.50 -6.63
N VAL A 390 2.99 0.97 -7.61
CA VAL A 390 3.81 0.07 -8.45
C VAL A 390 4.90 -0.59 -7.62
N PHE A 391 5.61 0.16 -6.78
CA PHE A 391 6.62 -0.42 -5.91
C PHE A 391 5.98 -1.36 -4.89
N ASN A 392 5.07 -0.87 -4.05
CA ASN A 392 4.57 -1.63 -2.89
C ASN A 392 3.80 -2.89 -3.32
N ALA A 393 2.86 -2.77 -4.26
CA ALA A 393 2.09 -3.94 -4.72
C ALA A 393 2.94 -4.90 -5.58
N GLY A 394 4.01 -4.42 -6.23
CA GLY A 394 4.94 -5.26 -6.98
C GLY A 394 5.92 -6.02 -6.10
N HIS A 395 6.46 -5.37 -5.07
CA HIS A 395 7.57 -5.87 -4.25
C HIS A 395 7.13 -7.04 -3.38
N ASP A 396 6.28 -6.79 -2.39
CA ASP A 396 5.96 -7.77 -1.35
C ASP A 396 5.17 -8.96 -1.90
N THR A 397 4.29 -8.75 -2.87
CA THR A 397 3.52 -9.86 -3.46
C THR A 397 4.41 -10.81 -4.27
N THR A 398 5.44 -10.28 -4.95
CA THR A 398 6.43 -11.09 -5.66
C THR A 398 7.40 -11.76 -4.67
N ARG A 399 7.88 -11.03 -3.64
CA ARG A 399 8.73 -11.58 -2.56
C ARG A 399 8.08 -12.80 -1.91
N HIS A 400 6.83 -12.68 -1.49
CA HIS A 400 6.11 -13.78 -0.84
C HIS A 400 5.72 -14.91 -1.82
N SER A 401 5.55 -14.62 -3.12
CA SER A 401 5.43 -15.66 -4.15
C SER A 401 6.71 -16.48 -4.26
N LEU A 402 7.87 -15.82 -4.27
CA LEU A 402 9.19 -16.45 -4.42
C LEU A 402 9.59 -17.23 -3.17
N SER A 403 9.46 -16.65 -1.97
CA SER A 403 9.75 -17.37 -0.73
C SER A 403 8.74 -18.50 -0.48
N GLY A 404 7.48 -18.31 -0.85
CA GLY A 404 6.46 -19.36 -0.82
C GLY A 404 6.69 -20.49 -1.83
N ALA A 405 7.31 -20.22 -2.99
CA ALA A 405 7.75 -21.24 -3.93
C ALA A 405 8.87 -22.10 -3.34
N MET A 406 9.92 -21.47 -2.77
CA MET A 406 11.00 -22.18 -2.09
C MET A 406 10.45 -23.04 -0.94
N ALA A 407 9.56 -22.50 -0.10
CA ALA A 407 8.93 -23.26 0.97
C ALA A 407 8.10 -24.45 0.43
N ALA A 408 7.33 -24.26 -0.65
CA ALA A 408 6.59 -25.35 -1.28
C ALA A 408 7.53 -26.45 -1.82
N PHE A 409 8.69 -26.10 -2.36
CA PHE A 409 9.69 -27.09 -2.80
C PHE A 409 10.43 -27.79 -1.64
N LEU A 410 10.57 -27.15 -0.49
CA LEU A 410 11.10 -27.79 0.74
C LEU A 410 10.08 -28.79 1.34
N ASP A 411 8.80 -28.46 1.27
CA ASP A 411 7.71 -29.35 1.73
C ASP A 411 7.36 -30.44 0.69
N HIS A 412 7.61 -30.19 -0.60
CA HIS A 412 7.35 -31.08 -1.74
C HIS A 412 8.58 -31.23 -2.67
N PRO A 413 9.70 -31.81 -2.19
CA PRO A 413 10.92 -31.96 -2.98
C PRO A 413 10.73 -32.82 -4.25
N GLU A 414 9.72 -33.69 -4.27
CA GLU A 414 9.31 -34.45 -5.46
C GLU A 414 8.78 -33.56 -6.60
N GLU A 415 8.10 -32.45 -6.28
CA GLU A 415 7.58 -31.51 -7.27
C GLU A 415 8.71 -30.59 -7.80
N PHE A 416 9.73 -30.29 -6.98
CA PHE A 416 10.95 -29.62 -7.46
C PHE A 416 11.78 -30.53 -8.38
N ALA A 417 12.02 -31.79 -7.98
CA ALA A 417 12.72 -32.78 -8.81
C ALA A 417 11.98 -33.04 -10.13
N ARG A 418 10.63 -33.05 -10.12
CA ARG A 418 9.79 -33.10 -11.31
C ARG A 418 9.95 -31.86 -12.20
N LEU A 419 10.01 -30.67 -11.63
CA LEU A 419 10.24 -29.42 -12.37
C LEU A 419 11.63 -29.38 -13.00
N LYS A 420 12.66 -29.89 -12.33
CA LYS A 420 14.02 -30.07 -12.87
C LYS A 420 14.08 -31.12 -13.98
N ALA A 421 13.31 -32.20 -13.87
CA ALA A 421 13.23 -33.24 -14.89
C ALA A 421 12.45 -32.82 -16.16
N ASP A 422 11.49 -31.90 -16.03
CA ASP A 422 10.74 -31.31 -17.15
C ASP A 422 10.53 -29.80 -16.97
N PRO A 423 11.51 -28.96 -17.39
CA PRO A 423 11.39 -27.50 -17.36
C PRO A 423 10.26 -26.93 -18.21
N SER A 424 9.59 -27.71 -19.07
CA SER A 424 8.39 -27.22 -19.78
C SER A 424 7.22 -26.93 -18.83
N LEU A 425 7.25 -27.52 -17.62
CA LEU A 425 6.30 -27.29 -16.54
C LEU A 425 6.45 -25.92 -15.85
N ILE A 426 7.51 -25.15 -16.09
CA ILE A 426 7.73 -23.84 -15.43
C ILE A 426 6.52 -22.90 -15.59
N LYS A 427 5.86 -22.93 -16.75
CA LYS A 427 4.67 -22.10 -17.00
C LYS A 427 3.43 -22.50 -16.19
N THR A 428 3.25 -23.78 -15.84
CA THR A 428 2.20 -24.23 -14.91
C THR A 428 2.64 -24.09 -13.46
N ALA A 429 3.93 -24.23 -13.16
CA ALA A 429 4.52 -24.03 -11.84
C ALA A 429 4.31 -22.58 -11.35
N VAL A 430 4.50 -21.60 -12.24
CA VAL A 430 4.26 -20.17 -11.93
C VAL A 430 2.81 -19.90 -11.51
N GLU A 431 1.81 -20.45 -12.24
CA GLU A 431 0.40 -20.33 -11.87
C GLU A 431 0.10 -21.08 -10.56
N GLU A 432 0.72 -22.25 -10.35
CA GLU A 432 0.53 -23.02 -9.10
C GLU A 432 1.13 -22.33 -7.88
N ILE A 433 2.31 -21.73 -8.00
CA ILE A 433 2.94 -20.93 -6.94
C ILE A 433 2.02 -19.77 -6.54
N VAL A 434 1.46 -19.03 -7.48
CA VAL A 434 0.57 -17.90 -7.17
C VAL A 434 -0.79 -18.38 -6.61
N ARG A 435 -1.29 -19.55 -7.04
CA ARG A 435 -2.45 -20.20 -6.39
C ARG A 435 -2.14 -20.56 -4.95
N TRP A 436 -1.04 -21.28 -4.73
CA TRP A 436 -0.66 -21.93 -3.49
C TRP A 436 -0.31 -20.95 -2.38
N THR A 437 0.47 -19.93 -2.73
CA THR A 437 0.98 -18.90 -1.81
C THR A 437 -0.04 -17.81 -1.52
N ALA A 438 -0.91 -17.47 -2.48
CA ALA A 438 -1.94 -16.43 -2.38
C ALA A 438 -1.48 -15.15 -1.64
N PRO A 439 -0.41 -14.46 -2.10
CA PRO A 439 0.29 -13.46 -1.28
C PRO A 439 -0.59 -12.31 -0.81
N VAL A 440 -1.46 -11.81 -1.71
CA VAL A 440 -2.59 -10.97 -1.32
C VAL A 440 -3.70 -11.91 -0.84
N ASN A 441 -3.91 -11.95 0.46
CA ASN A 441 -4.87 -12.86 1.08
C ASN A 441 -6.32 -12.49 0.71
N TYR A 442 -6.66 -11.21 0.82
CA TYR A 442 -7.98 -10.69 0.54
C TYR A 442 -7.96 -9.30 -0.09
N MET A 443 -9.10 -8.87 -0.64
CA MET A 443 -9.40 -7.46 -0.93
C MET A 443 -10.78 -7.09 -0.39
N LYS A 444 -10.90 -5.90 0.21
CA LYS A 444 -12.18 -5.36 0.68
C LYS A 444 -12.89 -4.55 -0.42
N ARG A 445 -14.21 -4.54 -0.39
CA ARG A 445 -15.10 -3.62 -1.12
C ARG A 445 -16.18 -3.09 -0.17
N THR A 446 -16.83 -1.99 -0.55
CA THR A 446 -18.02 -1.46 0.12
C THR A 446 -19.22 -1.58 -0.81
N ALA A 447 -20.35 -2.11 -0.32
CA ALA A 447 -21.58 -2.19 -1.11
C ALA A 447 -22.23 -0.79 -1.27
N LEU A 448 -22.43 -0.34 -2.51
CA LEU A 448 -23.06 0.94 -2.87
C LEU A 448 -24.60 0.90 -2.85
N ARG A 449 -25.19 -0.29 -2.67
CA ARG A 449 -26.63 -0.56 -2.66
C ARG A 449 -26.88 -1.98 -2.12
N ASP A 450 -28.05 -2.21 -1.56
CA ASP A 450 -28.50 -3.56 -1.14
C ASP A 450 -28.33 -4.59 -2.28
N TYR A 451 -27.69 -5.73 -1.98
CA TYR A 451 -27.38 -6.79 -2.93
C TYR A 451 -27.65 -8.19 -2.35
N GLN A 452 -28.32 -9.04 -3.12
CA GLN A 452 -28.64 -10.42 -2.74
C GLN A 452 -27.60 -11.38 -3.32
N LEU A 453 -26.76 -11.97 -2.47
CA LEU A 453 -25.71 -12.93 -2.82
C LEU A 453 -26.10 -14.30 -2.26
N ASP A 454 -26.44 -15.25 -3.13
CA ASP A 454 -27.20 -16.47 -2.79
C ASP A 454 -28.42 -16.15 -1.87
N ASP A 455 -28.47 -16.67 -0.64
CA ASP A 455 -29.51 -16.41 0.35
C ASP A 455 -29.18 -15.27 1.35
N THR A 456 -27.98 -14.68 1.28
CA THR A 456 -27.57 -13.51 2.09
C THR A 456 -27.91 -12.19 1.41
N LEU A 457 -28.48 -11.25 2.18
CA LEU A 457 -28.69 -9.86 1.77
C LEU A 457 -27.62 -8.96 2.39
N ILE A 458 -26.65 -8.55 1.58
CA ILE A 458 -25.65 -7.52 1.89
C ILE A 458 -26.33 -6.15 1.76
N ARG A 459 -26.11 -5.23 2.69
CA ARG A 459 -26.73 -3.89 2.68
C ARG A 459 -25.83 -2.80 2.11
N GLU A 460 -26.45 -1.73 1.66
CA GLU A 460 -25.77 -0.46 1.38
C GLU A 460 -24.87 -0.03 2.57
N GLY A 461 -23.61 0.27 2.29
CA GLY A 461 -22.58 0.64 3.27
C GLY A 461 -21.84 -0.53 3.92
N GLU A 462 -22.28 -1.78 3.77
CA GLU A 462 -21.59 -2.93 4.38
C GLU A 462 -20.28 -3.29 3.65
N ALA A 463 -19.28 -3.67 4.44
CA ALA A 463 -17.98 -4.11 3.93
C ALA A 463 -18.00 -5.59 3.52
N VAL A 464 -17.27 -5.92 2.45
CA VAL A 464 -17.19 -7.27 1.88
C VAL A 464 -15.71 -7.61 1.66
N ALA A 465 -15.21 -8.66 2.28
CA ALA A 465 -13.82 -9.11 2.18
C ALA A 465 -13.72 -10.40 1.36
N MET A 466 -13.06 -10.30 0.21
CA MET A 466 -12.91 -11.40 -0.75
C MET A 466 -11.61 -12.15 -0.49
N PHE A 467 -11.68 -13.31 0.19
CA PHE A 467 -10.50 -14.10 0.55
C PHE A 467 -10.01 -14.95 -0.64
N TYR A 468 -9.03 -14.43 -1.38
CA TYR A 468 -8.35 -15.16 -2.45
C TYR A 468 -7.62 -16.41 -1.93
N GLY A 469 -7.04 -16.36 -0.72
CA GLY A 469 -6.44 -17.53 -0.08
C GLY A 469 -7.44 -18.67 0.17
N ALA A 470 -8.69 -18.33 0.47
CA ALA A 470 -9.78 -19.29 0.59
C ALA A 470 -10.24 -19.83 -0.79
N ALA A 471 -10.42 -18.93 -1.76
CA ALA A 471 -10.94 -19.27 -3.08
C ALA A 471 -9.94 -20.00 -4.00
N ASN A 472 -8.64 -19.79 -3.80
CA ASN A 472 -7.56 -20.56 -4.47
C ASN A 472 -7.52 -22.04 -4.04
N ARG A 473 -8.32 -22.41 -3.03
CA ARG A 473 -8.51 -23.79 -2.56
C ARG A 473 -9.99 -24.20 -2.53
N ASP A 474 -10.83 -23.57 -3.36
CA ASP A 474 -12.24 -23.92 -3.49
C ASP A 474 -12.42 -25.28 -4.19
N GLU A 475 -13.01 -26.23 -3.47
CA GLU A 475 -13.30 -27.59 -3.94
C GLU A 475 -14.32 -27.62 -5.10
N GLU A 476 -15.04 -26.52 -5.36
CA GLU A 476 -15.91 -26.37 -6.54
C GLU A 476 -15.13 -26.01 -7.82
N VAL A 477 -13.82 -25.69 -7.71
CA VAL A 477 -12.98 -25.21 -8.84
C VAL A 477 -11.68 -26.00 -9.02
N PHE A 478 -11.12 -26.57 -7.95
CA PHE A 478 -9.84 -27.29 -7.98
C PHE A 478 -10.00 -28.71 -7.45
N ASP A 479 -9.69 -29.72 -8.27
CA ASP A 479 -9.47 -31.09 -7.81
C ASP A 479 -8.24 -31.13 -6.88
N ASP A 480 -8.36 -31.73 -5.69
CA ASP A 480 -7.31 -31.83 -4.68
C ASP A 480 -6.60 -30.47 -4.38
N PRO A 481 -7.32 -29.49 -3.80
CA PRO A 481 -6.84 -28.11 -3.69
C PRO A 481 -5.69 -27.92 -2.68
N ASP A 482 -5.58 -28.81 -1.70
CA ASP A 482 -4.54 -28.76 -0.66
C ASP A 482 -3.27 -29.54 -1.04
N ARG A 483 -3.17 -30.06 -2.27
CA ARG A 483 -1.92 -30.54 -2.87
C ARG A 483 -1.26 -29.44 -3.72
N PHE A 484 0.06 -29.34 -3.66
CA PHE A 484 0.89 -28.60 -4.62
C PHE A 484 1.20 -29.51 -5.84
N ASP A 485 1.01 -29.01 -7.07
CA ASP A 485 1.32 -29.76 -8.31
C ASP A 485 1.85 -28.80 -9.39
N VAL A 486 3.15 -28.88 -9.73
CA VAL A 486 3.76 -27.94 -10.70
C VAL A 486 3.22 -28.08 -12.13
N GLY A 487 2.45 -29.15 -12.41
CA GLY A 487 1.73 -29.36 -13.66
C GLY A 487 0.23 -29.07 -13.60
N ARG A 488 -0.29 -28.47 -12.51
CA ARG A 488 -1.74 -28.25 -12.33
C ARG A 488 -2.35 -27.50 -13.53
N THR A 489 -3.29 -28.16 -14.20
CA THR A 489 -4.05 -27.56 -15.30
C THR A 489 -5.47 -28.16 -15.38
N PRO A 490 -6.53 -27.34 -15.57
CA PRO A 490 -6.51 -25.87 -15.61
C PRO A 490 -6.26 -25.26 -14.22
N ASN A 491 -5.57 -24.11 -14.16
CA ASN A 491 -5.33 -23.38 -12.92
C ASN A 491 -6.04 -22.01 -12.98
N ARG A 492 -7.25 -21.91 -12.41
CA ARG A 492 -8.10 -20.70 -12.48
C ARG A 492 -8.02 -19.86 -11.21
N HIS A 493 -6.83 -19.69 -10.65
CA HIS A 493 -6.64 -19.00 -9.37
C HIS A 493 -6.99 -17.51 -9.41
N LEU A 494 -7.31 -16.96 -8.24
CA LEU A 494 -7.66 -15.55 -8.01
C LEU A 494 -6.54 -14.77 -7.32
N GLY A 495 -5.33 -15.34 -7.17
CA GLY A 495 -4.15 -14.65 -6.63
C GLY A 495 -3.70 -13.36 -7.36
N PHE A 496 -4.25 -13.08 -8.55
CA PHE A 496 -4.10 -11.78 -9.26
C PHE A 496 -5.38 -10.93 -9.24
N GLY A 497 -6.36 -11.24 -8.38
CA GLY A 497 -7.69 -10.64 -8.40
C GLY A 497 -8.52 -11.03 -9.63
N TRP A 498 -9.59 -10.30 -9.89
CA TRP A 498 -10.52 -10.56 -11.00
C TRP A 498 -11.09 -9.26 -11.60
N ALA A 499 -11.55 -9.35 -12.86
CA ALA A 499 -12.23 -8.28 -13.61
C ALA A 499 -11.54 -6.90 -13.52
N GLU A 500 -12.26 -5.85 -13.09
CA GLU A 500 -11.82 -4.44 -13.17
C GLU A 500 -10.45 -4.22 -12.48
N HIS A 501 -10.25 -4.83 -11.31
CA HIS A 501 -9.01 -4.72 -10.52
C HIS A 501 -8.08 -5.93 -10.66
N TYR A 502 -8.19 -6.73 -11.73
CA TYR A 502 -7.17 -7.74 -12.05
C TYR A 502 -5.77 -7.12 -12.07
N CYS A 503 -4.77 -7.79 -11.51
CA CYS A 503 -3.45 -7.21 -11.24
C CYS A 503 -2.79 -6.67 -12.51
N LEU A 504 -2.37 -5.40 -12.46
CA LEU A 504 -1.71 -4.73 -13.58
C LEU A 504 -0.35 -5.38 -13.89
N GLY A 505 0.44 -5.65 -12.85
CA GLY A 505 1.77 -6.26 -12.94
C GLY A 505 1.78 -7.78 -13.14
N ALA A 506 0.63 -8.43 -13.38
CA ALA A 506 0.54 -9.90 -13.41
C ALA A 506 1.52 -10.57 -14.40
N HIS A 507 1.82 -9.94 -15.53
CA HIS A 507 2.81 -10.46 -16.48
C HIS A 507 4.26 -10.30 -16.00
N LEU A 508 4.58 -9.22 -15.27
CA LEU A 508 5.90 -9.01 -14.70
C LEU A 508 6.17 -9.99 -13.55
N ALA A 509 5.23 -10.13 -12.62
CA ALA A 509 5.34 -11.09 -11.52
C ALA A 509 5.54 -12.54 -12.04
N LYS A 510 4.81 -12.93 -13.10
CA LYS A 510 4.99 -14.23 -13.76
C LYS A 510 6.35 -14.39 -14.41
N ALA A 511 6.91 -13.34 -15.04
CA ALA A 511 8.25 -13.36 -15.61
C ALA A 511 9.33 -13.48 -14.52
N SER A 512 9.23 -12.71 -13.43
CA SER A 512 10.13 -12.78 -12.27
C SER A 512 10.16 -14.15 -11.61
N ILE A 513 8.98 -14.78 -11.41
CA ILE A 513 8.92 -16.15 -10.89
C ILE A 513 9.52 -17.14 -11.90
N ALA A 514 9.18 -17.02 -13.20
CA ALA A 514 9.72 -17.91 -14.23
C ALA A 514 11.26 -17.86 -14.33
N ALA A 515 11.86 -16.67 -14.41
CA ALA A 515 13.31 -16.52 -14.57
C ALA A 515 14.09 -17.07 -13.37
N LEU A 516 13.57 -16.92 -12.14
CA LEU A 516 14.18 -17.54 -10.96
C LEU A 516 13.99 -19.07 -10.96
N LEU A 517 12.83 -19.60 -11.37
CA LEU A 517 12.65 -21.05 -11.51
C LEU A 517 13.58 -21.64 -12.57
N GLU A 518 13.75 -20.98 -13.72
CA GLU A 518 14.66 -21.38 -14.80
C GLU A 518 16.11 -21.48 -14.30
N GLN A 519 16.60 -20.43 -13.62
CA GLN A 519 17.93 -20.45 -13.00
C GLN A 519 18.06 -21.48 -11.87
N MET A 520 17.01 -21.70 -11.05
CA MET A 520 17.03 -22.69 -9.98
C MET A 520 17.13 -24.12 -10.53
N VAL A 521 16.33 -24.51 -11.53
CA VAL A 521 16.36 -25.91 -12.02
C VAL A 521 17.61 -26.27 -12.82
N GLU A 522 18.24 -25.28 -13.47
CA GLU A 522 19.53 -25.46 -14.13
C GLU A 522 20.65 -25.68 -13.11
N ARG A 523 20.72 -24.83 -12.08
CA ARG A 523 21.91 -24.68 -11.21
C ARG A 523 21.86 -25.48 -9.91
N ILE A 524 20.67 -25.73 -9.36
CA ILE A 524 20.50 -26.41 -8.06
C ILE A 524 20.25 -27.90 -8.28
N ASP A 525 20.89 -28.75 -7.47
CA ASP A 525 20.59 -30.18 -7.42
C ASP A 525 19.53 -30.55 -6.40
N SER A 526 19.67 -30.06 -5.17
CA SER A 526 18.65 -30.24 -4.13
C SER A 526 18.69 -29.10 -3.11
N ILE A 527 17.63 -29.02 -2.31
CA ILE A 527 17.44 -28.03 -1.26
C ILE A 527 17.06 -28.72 0.05
N GLU A 528 17.51 -28.19 1.18
CA GLU A 528 17.19 -28.70 2.51
C GLU A 528 16.80 -27.54 3.45
N PRO A 529 15.86 -27.74 4.40
CA PRO A 529 15.65 -26.78 5.48
C PRO A 529 16.90 -26.68 6.37
N ALA A 530 17.35 -25.47 6.67
CA ALA A 530 18.57 -25.23 7.47
C ALA A 530 18.33 -24.47 8.78
N GLY A 531 17.06 -24.22 9.14
CA GLY A 531 16.66 -23.56 10.38
C GLY A 531 15.14 -23.44 10.49
N ASP A 532 14.67 -22.78 11.55
CA ASP A 532 13.25 -22.48 11.72
C ASP A 532 12.82 -21.39 10.72
N ARG A 533 11.67 -21.59 10.07
CA ARG A 533 11.03 -20.61 9.17
C ARG A 533 9.99 -19.80 9.91
N SER A 534 9.87 -18.51 9.58
CA SER A 534 8.87 -17.61 10.16
C SER A 534 8.10 -16.85 9.08
N VAL A 535 6.90 -16.38 9.44
CA VAL A 535 5.99 -15.64 8.56
C VAL A 535 5.76 -14.23 9.09
N VAL A 536 5.39 -13.31 8.21
CA VAL A 536 5.02 -11.94 8.61
C VAL A 536 3.75 -11.93 9.46
N SER A 537 3.67 -11.04 10.43
CA SER A 537 2.44 -10.86 11.23
C SER A 537 1.44 -9.95 10.49
N ALA A 538 0.87 -10.43 9.38
CA ALA A 538 -0.01 -9.62 8.53
C ALA A 538 -1.12 -10.45 7.86
N SER A 539 -2.38 -10.03 8.02
CA SER A 539 -3.52 -10.73 7.41
C SER A 539 -3.82 -10.29 5.97
N PHE A 540 -3.30 -9.16 5.50
CA PHE A 540 -3.60 -8.63 4.16
C PHE A 540 -2.62 -9.11 3.07
N VAL A 541 -1.31 -8.90 3.28
CA VAL A 541 -0.24 -9.48 2.47
C VAL A 541 0.57 -10.40 3.37
N HIS A 542 0.63 -11.68 3.04
CA HIS A 542 1.18 -12.73 3.92
C HIS A 542 2.21 -13.61 3.21
N GLY A 543 3.15 -14.16 3.96
CA GLY A 543 4.19 -15.07 3.48
C GLY A 543 5.40 -15.16 4.41
N TYR A 544 6.49 -15.76 3.91
CA TYR A 544 7.69 -15.99 4.74
C TYR A 544 8.53 -14.74 4.93
N LYS A 545 8.86 -14.49 6.19
CA LYS A 545 9.75 -13.44 6.69
C LYS A 545 11.20 -13.91 6.70
N HIS A 546 11.43 -15.10 7.26
CA HIS A 546 12.69 -15.84 7.25
C HIS A 546 12.48 -17.25 6.71
N LEU A 547 13.38 -17.70 5.83
CA LEU A 547 13.39 -19.06 5.28
C LEU A 547 14.83 -19.58 5.14
N PRO A 548 15.44 -20.08 6.23
CA PRO A 548 16.80 -20.62 6.20
C PRO A 548 16.88 -21.93 5.41
N VAL A 549 17.70 -21.95 4.38
CA VAL A 549 17.91 -23.10 3.47
C VAL A 549 19.37 -23.46 3.35
N ARG A 550 19.64 -24.73 3.02
CA ARG A 550 20.86 -25.16 2.34
C ARG A 550 20.51 -25.47 0.89
N VAL A 551 21.41 -25.09 -0.01
CA VAL A 551 21.35 -25.38 -1.43
C VAL A 551 22.53 -26.28 -1.77
N HIS A 552 22.27 -27.40 -2.45
CA HIS A 552 23.30 -28.28 -3.00
C HIS A 552 23.34 -28.06 -4.52
N TRP A 553 24.51 -27.84 -5.09
CA TRP A 553 24.65 -27.35 -6.48
C TRP A 553 24.87 -28.47 -7.51
N SER A 554 24.37 -28.27 -8.74
CA SER A 554 24.68 -29.12 -9.89
C SER A 554 26.19 -29.12 -10.18
N SER A 555 26.75 -30.28 -10.55
CA SER A 555 28.19 -30.49 -10.83
C SER A 555 28.63 -30.20 -12.26
#